data_AF-S5N3V1-F1
#
_entry.id   AF-S5N3V1-F1
#
_cell.length_a   1.000
_cell.length_b   1.000
_cell.length_c   1.000
_cell.angle_alpha   90.00
_cell.angle_beta   90.00
_cell.angle_gamma   90.00
#
_symmetry.space_group_name_H-M   'P 1'
#
loop_
_entity.id
_entity.type
_entity.pdbx_description
1 polymer ?
#
loop_
_entity_poly.entity_id
_entity_poly.type
_entity_poly.pdbx_seq_one_letter_code
_entity_poly.pdbx_strand_id
1 'polypeptide(L)'
;MLKEFKTFIARGNVIDMAVGIIVGAAFTSIVKSLVNNLINPLIGLFIGRIDLSNLVLTVGDAQFKYGSFLNAVINFLIISFVVFLMVKAINTFRKKEDKKTETPSEEVMYLKEITELLKKNKE
;
A
#
# COMPACT_ATOMS: atom_id res chain seq x y z
N MET A 1 34.93 -0.40 -10.49
CA MET A 1 33.64 0.12 -11.02
C MET A 1 32.61 -0.97 -11.34
N LEU A 2 32.62 -1.67 -12.49
CA LEU A 2 31.56 -2.65 -12.84
C LEU A 2 31.47 -3.85 -11.88
N LYS A 3 32.61 -4.39 -11.43
CA LYS A 3 32.65 -5.46 -10.42
C LYS A 3 32.14 -4.98 -9.05
N GLU A 4 32.56 -3.79 -8.61
CA GLU A 4 32.10 -3.18 -7.35
C GLU A 4 30.60 -2.85 -7.39
N PHE A 5 30.09 -2.39 -8.53
CA PHE A 5 28.66 -2.15 -8.74
C PHE A 5 27.87 -3.45 -8.68
N LYS A 6 28.35 -4.53 -9.32
CA LYS A 6 27.74 -5.86 -9.22
C LYS A 6 27.73 -6.37 -7.77
N THR A 7 28.80 -6.17 -7.02
CA THR A 7 28.87 -6.53 -5.60
C THR A 7 27.95 -5.66 -4.74
N PHE A 8 27.79 -4.38 -5.09
CA PHE A 8 26.88 -3.45 -4.41
C PHE A 8 25.42 -3.87 -4.54
N ILE A 9 24.97 -4.18 -5.77
CA ILE A 9 23.60 -4.63 -6.05
C ILE A 9 23.35 -6.07 -5.60
N ALA A 10 24.38 -6.92 -5.52
CA ALA A 10 24.24 -8.27 -4.98
C ALA A 10 23.92 -8.32 -3.47
N ARG A 11 23.96 -7.17 -2.78
CA ARG A 11 23.46 -7.07 -1.41
C ARG A 11 21.93 -7.18 -1.44
N GLY A 12 21.39 -8.35 -1.11
CA GLY A 12 19.95 -8.68 -1.22
C GLY A 12 19.01 -7.60 -0.65
N ASN A 13 19.35 -7.00 0.49
CA ASN A 13 18.58 -5.91 1.10
C ASN A 13 18.39 -4.68 0.18
N VAL A 14 19.34 -4.40 -0.72
CA VAL A 14 19.24 -3.26 -1.66
C VAL A 14 18.29 -3.56 -2.81
N ILE A 15 18.28 -4.79 -3.32
CA ILE A 15 17.40 -5.20 -4.43
C ILE A 15 15.95 -5.23 -3.97
N ASP A 16 15.67 -5.87 -2.83
CA ASP A 16 14.31 -5.98 -2.31
C ASP A 16 13.72 -4.60 -1.97
N MET A 17 14.55 -3.72 -1.40
CA MET A 17 14.17 -2.32 -1.16
C MET A 17 13.90 -1.57 -2.47
N ALA A 18 14.76 -1.71 -3.48
CA ALA A 18 14.59 -1.04 -4.76
C ALA A 18 13.31 -1.49 -5.47
N VAL A 19 13.03 -2.80 -5.47
CA VAL A 19 11.78 -3.36 -6.02
C VAL A 19 10.58 -2.83 -5.24
N GLY A 20 10.63 -2.83 -3.91
CA GLY A 20 9.55 -2.30 -3.06
C GLY A 20 9.21 -0.85 -3.34
N ILE A 21 10.22 0.02 -3.51
CA ILE A 21 10.02 1.44 -3.82
C ILE A 21 9.40 1.62 -5.22
N ILE A 22 9.93 0.92 -6.23
CA ILE A 22 9.43 1.02 -7.61
C ILE A 22 7.98 0.54 -7.69
N VAL A 23 7.68 -0.62 -7.10
CA VAL A 23 6.32 -1.18 -7.05
C VAL A 23 5.40 -0.26 -6.25
N GLY A 24 5.86 0.30 -5.12
CA GLY A 24 5.08 1.26 -4.32
C GLY A 24 4.74 2.54 -5.08
N ALA A 25 5.67 3.08 -5.87
CA ALA A 25 5.43 4.25 -6.70
C ALA A 25 4.43 3.96 -7.84
N ALA A 26 4.59 2.82 -8.51
CA ALA A 26 3.67 2.37 -9.55
C ALA A 26 2.26 2.13 -8.97
N PHE A 27 2.17 1.47 -7.82
CA PHE A 27 0.92 1.22 -7.11
C PHE A 27 0.20 2.51 -6.73
N THR A 28 0.93 3.48 -6.17
CA THR A 28 0.39 4.81 -5.85
C THR A 28 -0.20 5.49 -7.09
N SER A 29 0.44 5.34 -8.24
CA SER A 29 -0.05 5.90 -9.51
C SER A 29 -1.35 5.23 -9.97
N ILE A 30 -1.46 3.90 -9.83
CA ILE A 30 -2.69 3.15 -10.11
C ILE A 30 -3.84 3.63 -9.22
N VAL A 31 -3.58 3.76 -7.91
CA VAL A 31 -4.57 4.26 -6.94
C VAL A 31 -5.01 5.68 -7.29
N LYS A 32 -4.07 6.58 -7.58
CA LYS A 32 -4.38 7.96 -8.00
C LYS A 32 -5.22 7.98 -9.27
N SER A 33 -4.91 7.14 -10.26
CA SER A 33 -5.70 7.02 -11.48
C SER A 33 -7.13 6.54 -11.19
N LEU A 34 -7.29 5.52 -10.33
CA LEU A 34 -8.61 5.04 -9.92
C LEU A 34 -9.44 6.14 -9.25
N VAL A 35 -8.81 6.90 -8.35
CA VAL A 35 -9.47 7.99 -7.64
C VAL A 35 -9.84 9.12 -8.59
N ASN A 36 -8.87 9.63 -9.34
CA ASN A 36 -9.06 10.81 -10.17
C ASN A 36 -9.99 10.55 -11.37
N ASN A 37 -9.90 9.36 -11.97
CA ASN A 37 -10.57 9.07 -13.24
C ASN A 37 -11.88 8.32 -13.08
N LEU A 38 -12.09 7.59 -11.97
CA LEU A 38 -13.34 6.86 -11.73
C LEU A 38 -14.10 7.43 -10.53
N ILE A 39 -13.46 7.52 -9.36
CA ILE A 39 -14.16 7.88 -8.12
C ILE A 39 -14.58 9.35 -8.10
N ASN A 40 -13.70 10.29 -8.45
CA ASN A 40 -14.00 11.72 -8.45
C ASN A 40 -15.15 12.09 -9.41
N PRO A 41 -15.20 11.60 -10.66
CA PRO A 41 -16.35 11.80 -11.53
C PRO A 41 -17.64 11.19 -10.97
N LEU A 42 -17.56 10.02 -10.36
CA LEU A 42 -18.71 9.33 -9.79
C LEU A 42 -19.28 10.10 -8.59
N ILE A 43 -18.42 10.54 -7.66
CA ILE A 43 -18.77 11.45 -6.57
C ILE A 43 -19.36 12.75 -7.12
N GLY A 44 -18.74 13.31 -8.17
CA GLY A 44 -19.18 14.53 -8.83
C GLY A 44 -20.57 14.43 -9.45
N LEU A 45 -20.99 13.23 -9.88
CA LEU A 45 -22.32 12.98 -10.42
C LEU A 45 -23.41 12.95 -9.34
N PHE A 46 -23.11 12.48 -8.13
CA PHE A 46 -24.08 12.35 -7.04
C PHE A 46 -24.11 13.56 -6.09
N ILE A 47 -22.97 14.20 -5.83
CA ILE A 47 -22.81 15.28 -4.84
C ILE A 47 -22.61 16.65 -5.53
N GLY A 48 -22.38 16.67 -6.85
CA GLY A 48 -21.97 17.87 -7.59
C GLY A 48 -20.46 18.10 -7.53
N ARG A 49 -19.97 19.17 -8.18
CA ARG A 49 -18.53 19.52 -8.13
C ARG A 49 -18.16 19.95 -6.70
N ILE A 50 -17.52 19.05 -5.94
CA ILE A 50 -16.86 19.37 -4.68
C ILE A 50 -15.56 20.11 -5.03
N ASP A 51 -15.67 21.39 -5.38
CA ASP A 51 -14.49 22.24 -5.56
C ASP A 51 -14.51 23.40 -4.56
N LEU A 52 -13.82 23.17 -3.44
CA LEU A 52 -13.64 24.17 -2.39
C LEU A 52 -12.46 25.10 -2.68
N SER A 53 -11.73 24.94 -3.80
CA SER A 53 -10.50 25.71 -4.10
C SER A 53 -10.73 27.20 -4.19
N ASN A 54 -11.96 27.62 -4.47
CA ASN A 54 -12.35 29.03 -4.58
C ASN A 54 -12.49 29.73 -3.22
N LEU A 55 -12.42 29.00 -2.11
CA LEU A 55 -12.43 29.57 -0.78
C LEU A 55 -11.05 30.17 -0.46
N VAL A 56 -10.97 31.48 -0.60
CA VAL A 56 -9.76 32.28 -0.33
C VAL A 56 -10.12 33.37 0.67
N LEU A 57 -9.34 33.48 1.73
CA LEU A 57 -9.41 34.59 2.67
C LEU A 57 -8.28 35.56 2.30
N THR A 58 -8.63 36.77 1.92
CA THR A 58 -7.65 37.83 1.63
C THR A 58 -7.52 38.74 2.83
N VAL A 59 -6.30 38.90 3.34
CA VAL A 59 -5.96 39.83 4.44
C VAL A 59 -4.81 40.70 3.96
N GLY A 60 -5.10 41.96 3.63
CA GLY A 60 -4.13 42.83 2.94
C GLY A 60 -3.73 42.24 1.58
N ASP A 61 -2.43 42.14 1.32
CA ASP A 61 -1.88 41.51 0.10
C ASP A 61 -1.74 39.98 0.22
N ALA A 62 -2.02 39.39 1.38
CA ALA A 62 -1.89 37.95 1.60
C ALA A 62 -3.18 37.21 1.21
N GLN A 63 -3.04 36.16 0.37
CA GLN A 63 -4.12 35.27 -0.01
C GLN A 63 -4.00 33.90 0.69
N PHE A 64 -4.89 33.63 1.64
CA PHE A 64 -4.98 32.35 2.33
C PHE A 64 -5.95 31.43 1.59
N LYS A 65 -5.42 30.50 0.79
CA LYS A 65 -6.19 29.51 0.00
C LYS A 65 -6.58 28.29 0.82
N TYR A 66 -7.30 28.49 1.93
CA TYR A 66 -7.72 27.40 2.82
C TYR A 66 -8.66 26.40 2.13
N GLY A 67 -9.38 26.84 1.10
CA GLY A 67 -10.15 25.99 0.21
C GLY A 67 -9.36 24.87 -0.46
N SER A 68 -8.20 25.22 -1.01
CA SER A 68 -7.30 24.25 -1.64
C SER A 68 -6.74 23.24 -0.62
N PHE A 69 -6.47 23.70 0.60
CA PHE A 69 -6.05 22.80 1.69
C PHE A 69 -7.15 21.82 2.06
N LEU A 70 -8.39 22.28 2.24
CA LEU A 70 -9.51 21.41 2.56
C LEU A 70 -9.81 20.40 1.43
N ASN A 71 -9.71 20.83 0.17
CA ASN A 71 -9.76 19.92 -0.98
C ASN A 71 -8.66 18.84 -0.92
N ALA A 72 -7.43 19.21 -0.56
CA ALA A 72 -6.35 18.24 -0.40
C ALA A 72 -6.63 17.21 0.72
N VAL A 73 -7.21 17.66 1.84
CA VAL A 73 -7.63 16.77 2.93
C VAL A 73 -8.72 15.80 2.47
N ILE A 74 -9.76 16.29 1.79
CA ILE A 74 -10.84 15.46 1.25
C ILE A 74 -10.27 14.43 0.26
N ASN A 75 -9.42 14.85 -0.67
CA ASN A 75 -8.79 13.95 -1.63
C ASN A 75 -7.92 12.88 -0.95
N PHE A 76 -7.18 13.24 0.10
CA PHE A 76 -6.41 12.29 0.88
C PHE A 76 -7.31 11.25 1.58
N LEU A 77 -8.45 11.67 2.15
CA LEU A 77 -9.42 10.75 2.75
C LEU A 77 -10.01 9.79 1.70
N ILE A 78 -10.32 10.27 0.50
CA ILE A 78 -10.82 9.43 -0.60
C ILE A 78 -9.73 8.41 -1.01
N ILE A 79 -8.50 8.86 -1.26
CA ILE A 79 -7.38 7.99 -1.66
C ILE A 79 -7.13 6.92 -0.60
N SER A 80 -7.00 7.31 0.67
CA SER A 80 -6.75 6.37 1.77
C SER A 80 -7.88 5.35 1.92
N PHE A 81 -9.14 5.77 1.76
CA PHE A 81 -10.29 4.86 1.78
C PHE A 81 -10.26 3.87 0.60
N VAL A 82 -9.92 4.33 -0.60
CA VAL A 82 -9.81 3.46 -1.78
C VAL A 82 -8.66 2.46 -1.63
N VAL A 83 -7.49 2.89 -1.14
CA VAL A 83 -6.37 1.99 -0.81
C VAL A 83 -6.82 0.95 0.22
N PHE A 84 -7.51 1.38 1.27
CA PHE A 84 -8.05 0.47 2.28
C PHE A 84 -8.99 -0.58 1.68
N LEU A 85 -9.93 -0.18 0.81
CA LEU A 85 -10.82 -1.12 0.11
C LEU A 85 -10.04 -2.10 -0.77
N MET A 86 -9.03 -1.63 -1.48
CA MET A 86 -8.21 -2.45 -2.36
C MET A 86 -7.38 -3.48 -1.57
N VAL A 87 -6.74 -3.05 -0.47
CA VAL A 87 -6.02 -3.95 0.46
C VAL A 87 -6.99 -4.94 1.09
N LYS A 88 -8.18 -4.49 1.52
CA LYS A 88 -9.22 -5.36 2.08
C LYS A 88 -9.69 -6.40 1.05
N ALA A 89 -9.87 -6.03 -0.21
CA ALA A 89 -10.23 -6.96 -1.28
C ALA A 89 -9.15 -8.04 -1.43
N ILE A 90 -7.89 -7.64 -1.57
CA ILE A 90 -6.76 -8.58 -1.69
C ILE A 90 -6.67 -9.50 -0.47
N ASN A 91 -6.76 -8.96 0.74
CA ASN A 91 -6.71 -9.75 1.97
C ASN A 91 -7.91 -10.70 2.09
N THR A 92 -9.08 -10.32 1.58
CA THR A 92 -10.28 -11.18 1.55
C THR A 92 -10.11 -12.32 0.55
N PHE A 93 -9.49 -12.07 -0.61
CA PHE A 93 -9.19 -13.10 -1.61
C PHE A 93 -8.10 -14.08 -1.12
N ARG A 94 -7.00 -13.58 -0.52
CA ARG A 94 -5.94 -14.44 0.04
C ARG A 94 -6.44 -15.33 1.17
N LYS A 95 -7.29 -14.79 2.06
CA LYS A 95 -7.95 -15.58 3.13
C LYS A 95 -8.81 -16.74 2.61
N LYS A 96 -9.25 -16.71 1.35
CA LYS A 96 -9.94 -17.84 0.69
C LYS A 96 -8.98 -18.88 0.09
N GLU A 97 -7.78 -18.49 -0.32
CA GLU A 97 -6.75 -19.39 -0.85
C GLU A 97 -5.90 -20.05 0.26
N ASP A 98 -5.60 -19.34 1.34
CA ASP A 98 -4.81 -19.87 2.46
C ASP A 98 -5.48 -21.05 3.19
N LYS A 99 -6.80 -21.22 3.04
CA LYS A 99 -7.50 -22.43 3.52
C LYS A 99 -7.17 -23.71 2.77
N LYS A 100 -6.45 -23.65 1.64
CA LYS A 100 -6.15 -24.81 0.78
C LYS A 100 -4.68 -25.19 0.70
N THR A 101 -3.76 -24.41 1.26
CA THR A 101 -2.31 -24.59 0.99
C THR A 101 -1.40 -24.29 2.19
N GLU A 102 -1.87 -24.46 3.42
CA GLU A 102 -0.95 -24.62 4.55
C GLU A 102 -0.44 -26.08 4.61
N THR A 103 0.34 -26.50 3.61
CA THR A 103 1.39 -27.48 3.90
C THR A 103 2.43 -26.73 4.74
N PRO A 104 2.67 -27.14 5.99
CA PRO A 104 3.67 -26.48 6.83
C PRO A 104 4.99 -26.41 6.05
N SER A 105 5.66 -25.26 6.10
CA SER A 105 7.02 -25.10 5.56
C SER A 105 7.88 -26.28 6.03
N GLU A 106 8.80 -26.77 5.19
CA GLU A 106 9.70 -27.88 5.56
C GLU A 106 10.42 -27.59 6.88
N GLU A 107 10.79 -26.34 7.15
CA GLU A 107 11.34 -25.91 8.43
C GLU A 107 10.40 -26.17 9.61
N VAL A 108 9.10 -25.91 9.43
CA VAL A 108 8.09 -26.18 10.46
C VAL A 108 7.92 -27.68 10.67
N MET A 109 8.05 -28.49 9.61
CA MET A 109 8.05 -29.96 9.72
C MET A 109 9.28 -30.46 10.47
N TYR A 110 10.49 -29.99 10.11
CA TYR A 110 11.72 -30.35 10.82
C TYR A 110 11.69 -29.92 12.29
N LEU A 111 11.16 -28.72 12.60
CA LEU A 111 11.00 -28.28 13.98
C LEU A 111 10.03 -29.18 14.76
N LYS A 112 8.95 -29.64 14.13
CA LYS A 112 8.00 -30.55 14.75
C LYS A 112 8.63 -31.91 15.03
N GLU A 113 9.38 -32.44 14.07
CA GLU A 113 10.16 -33.68 14.20
C GLU A 113 11.21 -33.57 15.31
N ILE A 114 11.99 -32.49 15.34
CA ILE A 114 12.97 -32.22 16.40
C ILE A 114 12.28 -32.16 17.78
N THR A 115 11.12 -31.52 17.87
CA THR A 115 10.36 -31.41 19.13
C THR A 115 9.88 -32.79 19.61
N GLU A 116 9.43 -33.65 18.69
CA GLU A 116 9.03 -35.03 18.99
C GLU A 116 10.23 -35.89 19.42
N LEU A 117 11.35 -35.80 18.71
CA LEU A 117 12.59 -36.51 19.05
C LEU A 117 13.10 -36.09 20.44
N LEU A 118 13.06 -34.81 20.78
CA LEU A 118 13.48 -34.31 22.09
C LEU A 118 12.55 -34.74 23.23
N LYS A 119 11.24 -34.89 22.98
CA LYS A 119 10.32 -35.47 23.97
C LYS A 119 10.61 -36.95 24.21
N LYS A 120 10.87 -37.70 23.15
CA LYS A 120 11.16 -39.14 23.22
C LYS A 120 12.48 -39.46 23.92
N ASN A 121 13.45 -38.56 23.85
CA ASN A 121 14.78 -38.73 24.47
C ASN A 121 14.83 -38.25 25.94
N LYS A 122 13.71 -37.72 26.48
CA LYS A 122 13.57 -37.27 27.86
C LYS A 122 12.93 -38.31 28.79
N GLU A 123 12.49 -39.45 28.23
CA GLU A 123 12.12 -40.67 28.96
C GLU A 123 13.30 -41.64 28.99
#